data_AF-A0A1M5G820-F1
#
_entry.id   AF-A0A1M5G820-F1
#
_cell.length_a   1.000
_cell.length_b   1.000
_cell.length_c   1.000
_cell.angle_alpha   90.00
_cell.angle_beta   90.00
_cell.angle_gamma   90.00
#
_symmetry.space_group_name_H-M   'P 1'
#
loop_
_entity.id
_entity.type
_entity.pdbx_description
1 polymer ?
#
loop_
_entity_poly.entity_id
_entity_poly.type
_entity_poly.pdbx_seq_one_letter_code
_entity_poly.pdbx_strand_id
1 'polypeptide(L)'
;MKRTDFLIILLALGLTVIPAASASGDPSRDAYYRNCVDKRIENCERKAAYSGCSGDHMRECAENAGKEAAFLKANKEKLTREMKADGVEPVEYKVNYRLIRAYTGNSQ
;
A
#
# COMPACT_ATOMS: atom_id res chain seq x y z
N MET A 1 27.37 -43.07 28.69
CA MET A 1 26.45 -41.92 28.51
C MET A 1 25.78 -42.08 27.18
N LYS A 2 24.45 -42.07 27.16
CA LYS A 2 23.64 -42.52 26.02
C LYS A 2 23.44 -41.35 25.05
N ARG A 3 23.46 -41.64 23.74
CA ARG A 3 23.27 -40.67 22.65
C ARG A 3 21.97 -39.85 22.75
N THR A 4 21.04 -40.27 23.61
CA THR A 4 19.77 -39.59 23.92
C THR A 4 19.94 -38.33 24.77
N ASP A 5 21.03 -38.19 25.51
CA ASP A 5 21.21 -37.06 26.44
C ASP A 5 21.67 -35.78 25.71
N PHE A 6 22.22 -35.90 24.49
CA PHE A 6 22.66 -34.77 23.68
C PHE A 6 21.51 -34.06 22.94
N LEU A 7 20.39 -34.76 22.72
CA LEU A 7 19.23 -34.21 22.00
C LEU A 7 18.35 -33.31 22.87
N ILE A 8 18.41 -33.45 24.20
CA ILE A 8 17.59 -32.67 25.13
C ILE A 8 18.17 -31.25 25.34
N ILE A 9 19.48 -31.08 25.23
CA ILE A 9 20.14 -29.77 25.39
C ILE A 9 19.90 -28.86 24.17
N LEU A 10 19.72 -29.44 22.97
CA LEU A 10 19.45 -28.69 21.74
C LEU A 10 18.00 -28.16 21.65
N LEU A 11 17.07 -28.69 22.45
CA LEU A 11 15.66 -28.25 22.45
C LEU A 11 15.39 -27.06 23.38
N ALA A 12 16.34 -26.70 24.25
CA ALA A 12 16.19 -25.61 25.23
C ALA A 12 16.65 -24.22 24.73
N LEU A 13 17.22 -24.14 23.52
CA LEU A 13 17.77 -22.90 22.91
C LEU A 13 16.92 -22.39 21.73
N GLY A 14 15.63 -22.70 21.75
CA GLY A 14 14.66 -22.29 20.74
C GLY A 14 13.70 -21.19 21.20
N LEU A 15 14.05 -20.37 22.20
CA LEU A 15 13.43 -19.05 22.34
C LEU A 15 14.03 -18.15 21.25
N THR A 16 13.62 -18.38 20.01
CA THR A 16 13.75 -17.39 18.96
C THR A 16 12.92 -16.20 19.42
N VAL A 17 13.63 -15.18 19.90
CA VAL A 17 13.21 -13.80 20.00
C VAL A 17 12.40 -13.50 18.75
N ILE A 18 11.08 -13.52 18.85
CA ILE A 18 10.22 -12.85 17.88
C ILE A 18 10.69 -11.40 18.02
N PRO A 19 11.30 -10.80 16.99
CA PRO A 19 11.36 -9.36 16.97
C PRO A 19 9.89 -8.98 16.91
N ALA A 20 9.32 -8.56 18.03
CA ALA A 20 8.22 -7.64 17.99
C ALA A 20 8.81 -6.45 17.22
N ALA A 21 8.67 -6.50 15.89
CA ALA A 21 8.85 -5.36 15.05
C ALA A 21 7.85 -4.37 15.61
N SER A 22 8.33 -3.49 16.48
CA SER A 22 7.61 -2.35 16.97
C SER A 22 7.17 -1.63 15.72
N ALA A 23 5.93 -1.87 15.30
CA ALA A 23 5.23 -1.08 14.33
C ALA A 23 4.88 0.27 14.97
N SER A 24 5.86 0.91 15.62
CA SER A 24 5.89 2.35 15.81
C SER A 24 6.14 2.92 14.42
N GLY A 25 5.07 3.00 13.64
CA GLY A 25 5.12 3.67 12.35
C GLY A 25 5.69 5.06 12.59
N ASP A 26 6.78 5.37 11.91
CA ASP A 26 7.33 6.72 11.87
C ASP A 26 6.17 7.66 11.48
N PRO A 27 5.71 8.56 12.38
CA PRO A 27 4.59 9.44 12.11
C PRO A 27 4.80 10.27 10.85
N SER A 28 6.07 10.55 10.51
CA SER A 28 6.47 11.24 9.28
C SER A 28 6.14 10.42 8.02
N ARG A 29 6.41 9.12 8.04
CA ARG A 29 6.12 8.23 6.90
C ARG A 29 4.63 7.99 6.70
N ASP A 30 3.87 7.86 7.78
CA ASP A 30 2.42 7.69 7.70
C ASP A 30 1.75 8.92 7.08
N ALA A 31 2.12 10.11 7.55
CA ALA A 31 1.66 11.38 6.99
C ALA A 31 2.06 11.53 5.51
N TYR A 32 3.29 11.14 5.15
CA TYR A 32 3.76 11.17 3.76
C TYR A 32 2.89 10.31 2.84
N TYR A 33 2.65 9.04 3.20
CA TYR A 33 1.82 8.16 2.38
C TYR A 33 0.38 8.65 2.26
N ARG A 34 -0.24 9.10 3.37
CA ARG A 34 -1.59 9.68 3.33
C ARG A 34 -1.66 10.84 2.35
N ASN A 35 -0.68 11.75 2.41
CA ASN A 35 -0.59 12.89 1.50
C ASN A 35 -0.45 12.46 0.03
N CYS A 36 0.37 11.44 -0.26
CA CYS A 36 0.47 10.90 -1.61
C CYS A 36 -0.85 10.28 -2.11
N VAL A 37 -1.60 9.57 -1.25
CA VAL A 37 -2.92 9.04 -1.62
C VAL A 37 -3.89 10.19 -1.91
N ASP A 38 -3.91 11.23 -1.06
CA ASP A 38 -4.77 12.41 -1.25
C ASP A 38 -4.47 13.15 -2.55
N LYS A 39 -3.20 13.45 -2.82
CA LYS A 39 -2.78 14.06 -4.10
C LYS A 39 -3.19 13.24 -5.30
N ARG A 40 -3.13 11.91 -5.21
CA ARG A 40 -3.56 11.03 -6.29
C ARG A 40 -5.07 11.07 -6.48
N ILE A 41 -5.84 11.04 -5.39
CA ILE A 41 -7.30 11.20 -5.42
C ILE A 41 -7.66 12.53 -6.10
N GLU A 42 -7.09 13.65 -5.66
CA GLU A 42 -7.34 14.98 -6.25
C GLU A 42 -7.02 15.01 -7.75
N ASN A 43 -5.92 14.38 -8.17
CA ASN A 43 -5.56 14.29 -9.57
C ASN A 43 -6.58 13.47 -10.38
N CYS A 44 -7.04 12.34 -9.83
CA CYS A 44 -8.06 11.51 -10.45
C CYS A 44 -9.42 12.23 -10.53
N GLU A 45 -9.81 12.98 -9.51
CA GLU A 45 -11.05 13.78 -9.51
C GLU A 45 -11.00 14.89 -10.56
N ARG A 46 -9.87 15.59 -10.66
CA ARG A 46 -9.65 16.59 -11.72
C ARG A 46 -9.76 15.97 -13.11
N LYS A 47 -9.30 14.73 -13.30
CA LYS A 47 -9.47 13.99 -14.56
C LYS A 47 -10.92 13.54 -14.79
N ALA A 48 -11.62 13.12 -13.75
CA ALA A 48 -13.02 12.71 -13.83
C ALA A 48 -13.96 13.86 -14.23
N ALA A 49 -13.56 15.11 -13.97
CA ALA A 49 -14.28 16.30 -14.40
C ALA A 49 -14.39 16.44 -15.94
N TYR A 50 -13.54 15.75 -16.72
CA TYR A 50 -13.62 15.73 -18.19
C TYR A 50 -14.64 14.74 -18.75
N SER A 51 -15.47 14.12 -17.90
CA SER A 51 -16.54 13.18 -18.33
C SER A 51 -17.56 13.80 -19.29
N GLY A 52 -17.72 15.12 -19.25
CA GLY A 52 -18.57 15.87 -20.19
C GLY A 52 -17.95 16.16 -21.57
N CYS A 53 -16.70 15.76 -21.82
CA CYS A 53 -16.05 16.01 -23.11
C CYS A 53 -16.66 15.17 -24.25
N SER A 54 -16.68 15.74 -25.45
CA SER A 54 -17.24 15.12 -26.65
C SER A 54 -16.41 13.93 -27.17
N GLY A 55 -15.08 13.95 -26.94
CA GLY A 55 -14.19 12.87 -27.37
C GLY A 55 -14.32 11.62 -26.50
N ASP A 56 -14.59 10.47 -27.13
CA ASP A 56 -14.78 9.18 -26.44
C ASP A 56 -13.58 8.79 -25.57
N HIS A 57 -12.36 9.00 -26.07
CA HIS A 57 -11.14 8.70 -25.31
C HIS A 57 -11.03 9.51 -24.01
N MET A 58 -11.43 10.79 -24.03
CA MET A 58 -11.39 11.63 -22.84
C MET A 58 -12.46 11.22 -21.84
N ARG A 59 -13.64 10.80 -22.32
CA ARG A 59 -14.70 10.27 -21.47
C ARG A 59 -14.29 8.97 -20.79
N GLU A 60 -13.71 8.03 -21.52
CA GLU A 60 -13.18 6.78 -20.97
C GLU A 60 -12.09 7.05 -19.91
N CYS A 61 -11.17 7.96 -20.20
CA CYS A 61 -10.14 8.38 -19.25
C CYS A 61 -10.74 9.01 -17.99
N ALA A 62 -11.78 9.83 -18.12
CA ALA A 62 -12.50 10.43 -17.00
C ALA A 62 -13.24 9.39 -16.16
N GLU A 63 -13.89 8.42 -16.80
CA GLU A 63 -14.57 7.31 -16.11
C GLU A 63 -13.57 6.45 -15.32
N ASN A 64 -12.45 6.05 -15.93
CA ASN A 64 -11.42 5.29 -15.23
C ASN A 64 -10.80 6.08 -14.09
N ALA A 65 -10.57 7.39 -14.27
CA ALA A 65 -10.10 8.24 -13.18
C ALA A 65 -11.11 8.31 -12.02
N GLY A 66 -12.42 8.38 -12.32
CA GLY A 66 -13.47 8.33 -11.32
C GLY A 66 -13.49 7.01 -10.52
N LYS A 67 -13.37 5.87 -11.22
CA LYS A 67 -13.27 4.54 -10.59
C LYS A 67 -12.03 4.44 -9.70
N GLU A 68 -10.88 4.92 -10.18
CA GLU A 68 -9.65 4.93 -9.40
C GLU A 68 -9.79 5.80 -8.14
N ALA A 69 -10.32 7.02 -8.25
CA ALA A 69 -10.55 7.89 -7.11
C ALA A 69 -11.46 7.22 -6.05
N ALA A 70 -12.55 6.58 -6.50
CA ALA A 70 -13.45 5.85 -5.61
C ALA A 70 -12.75 4.70 -4.87
N PHE A 71 -11.94 3.91 -5.59
CA PHE A 71 -11.15 2.84 -5.00
C PHE A 71 -10.16 3.36 -3.94
N LEU A 72 -9.41 4.42 -4.28
CA LEU A 72 -8.40 5.00 -3.39
C LEU A 72 -9.03 5.58 -2.12
N LYS A 73 -10.18 6.27 -2.24
CA LYS A 73 -10.95 6.77 -1.08
C LYS A 73 -11.40 5.65 -0.17
N ALA A 74 -11.99 4.59 -0.73
CA ALA A 74 -12.50 3.45 0.04
C ALA A 74 -11.37 2.66 0.75
N ASN A 75 -10.15 2.69 0.21
CA ASN A 75 -9.04 1.86 0.69
C ASN A 75 -7.88 2.66 1.30
N LYS A 76 -8.00 3.98 1.51
CA LYS A 76 -6.89 4.88 1.91
C LYS A 76 -6.07 4.36 3.10
N GLU A 77 -6.73 3.99 4.20
CA GLU A 77 -6.06 3.51 5.41
C GLU A 77 -5.41 2.12 5.19
N LYS A 78 -6.07 1.25 4.43
CA LYS A 78 -5.53 -0.06 4.05
C LYS A 78 -4.27 0.09 3.20
N LEU A 79 -4.31 0.91 2.15
CA LEU A 79 -3.18 1.18 1.26
C LEU A 79 -1.99 1.80 2.01
N THR A 80 -2.26 2.73 2.93
CA THR A 80 -1.21 3.33 3.77
C THR A 80 -0.51 2.29 4.65
N ARG A 81 -1.30 1.39 5.27
CA ARG A 81 -0.75 0.27 6.06
C ARG A 81 0.02 -0.73 5.22
N GLU A 82 -0.49 -1.09 4.04
CA GLU A 82 0.20 -2.00 3.12
C GLU A 82 1.51 -1.40 2.62
N MET A 83 1.55 -0.12 2.24
CA MET A 83 2.81 0.52 1.81
C MET A 83 3.88 0.52 2.90
N LYS A 84 3.48 0.67 4.18
CA LYS A 84 4.39 0.51 5.32
C LYS A 84 4.89 -0.92 5.46
N ALA A 85 3.99 -1.90 5.38
CA ALA A 85 4.32 -3.32 5.51
C ALA A 85 5.22 -3.81 4.37
N ASP A 86 4.95 -3.35 3.15
CA ASP A 86 5.72 -3.63 1.93
C ASP A 86 7.07 -2.90 1.92
N GLY A 87 7.34 -2.03 2.90
CA GLY A 87 8.58 -1.26 2.98
C GLY A 87 8.78 -0.28 1.83
N VAL A 88 7.70 0.21 1.21
CA VAL A 88 7.76 1.14 0.08
C VAL A 88 8.55 2.38 0.48
N GLU A 89 9.59 2.73 -0.26
CA GLU A 89 10.35 3.94 0.04
C GLU A 89 9.44 5.18 -0.14
N PRO A 90 9.50 6.18 0.77
CA PRO A 90 8.66 7.39 0.71
C PRO A 90 9.14 8.34 -0.40
N VAL A 91 9.10 7.87 -1.64
CA VAL A 91 9.39 8.62 -2.87
C VAL A 91 8.16 8.52 -3.76
N GLU A 92 7.70 9.68 -4.24
CA GLU A 92 6.40 9.84 -4.89
C GLU A 92 6.16 8.84 -6.03
N TYR A 93 7.15 8.60 -6.90
CA TYR A 93 6.97 7.69 -8.03
C TYR A 93 6.78 6.23 -7.59
N LYS A 94 7.44 5.79 -6.51
CA LYS A 94 7.32 4.42 -5.97
C LYS A 94 5.97 4.21 -5.30
N VAL A 95 5.53 5.22 -4.53
CA VAL A 95 4.20 5.25 -3.93
C VAL A 95 3.13 5.20 -5.02
N ASN A 96 3.22 6.08 -6.03
CA ASN A 96 2.29 6.10 -7.14
C ASN A 96 2.25 4.76 -7.90
N TYR A 97 3.41 4.16 -8.18
CA TYR A 97 3.48 2.85 -8.82
C TYR A 97 2.75 1.77 -8.01
N ARG A 98 2.94 1.75 -6.68
CA ARG A 98 2.24 0.80 -5.80
C ARG A 98 0.72 1.03 -5.77
N LEU A 99 0.27 2.29 -5.80
CA LEU A 99 -1.15 2.64 -5.86
C LEU A 99 -1.79 2.22 -7.19
N ILE A 100 -1.12 2.47 -8.31
CA ILE A 100 -1.55 2.01 -9.65
C ILE A 100 -1.68 0.48 -9.67
N ARG A 101 -0.67 -0.22 -9.16
CA ARG A 101 -0.68 -1.68 -9.08
C ARG A 101 -1.83 -2.20 -8.20
N ALA A 102 -2.13 -1.51 -7.09
CA ALA A 102 -3.24 -1.86 -6.23
C ALA A 102 -4.59 -1.75 -6.96
N TYR A 103 -4.81 -0.65 -7.69
CA TYR A 103 -6.06 -0.41 -8.42
C TYR A 103 -6.22 -1.38 -9.59
N THR A 104 -5.19 -1.51 -10.44
CA THR A 104 -5.22 -2.40 -11.61
C THR A 104 -5.38 -3.87 -11.23
N GLY A 105 -4.80 -4.32 -10.11
CA GLY A 105 -4.99 -5.67 -9.59
C GLY A 105 -6.37 -5.95 -8.97
N ASN A 106 -7.16 -4.92 -8.65
CA ASN A 106 -8.54 -5.05 -8.13
C ASN A 106 -9.61 -4.72 -9.18
N SER A 107 -9.21 -4.37 -10.41
CA SER A 107 -10.14 -3.98 -11.50
C SER A 107 -10.47 -5.14 -12.46
N GLN A 108 -10.18 -6.39 -12.05
CA GLN A 108 -10.59 -7.63 -12.74
C GLN A 108 -11.83 -8.21 -12.07
#